data_AF-A0ABD6ANV6-F1
#
_entry.id   AF-A0ABD6ANV6-F1
#
_cell.length_a   1.000
_cell.length_b   1.000
_cell.length_c   1.000
_cell.angle_alpha   90.00
_cell.angle_beta   90.00
_cell.angle_gamma   90.00
#
_symmetry.space_group_name_H-M   'P 1'
#
loop_
_entity.id
_entity.type
_entity.pdbx_description
1 polymer ?
#
loop_
_entity_poly.entity_id
_entity_poly.type
_entity_poly.pdbx_seq_one_letter_code
_entity_poly.pdbx_strand_id
1 'polypeptide(L)'
;MWLLTLIIAIGAVSVVVSTTAAQSGSQFEIEYSGSGTDGPSPFSQDLSVQTVDGETFELGPESEYTVRVVKPATGEQVTLPLQNATQTYTVSDLSVNPGNLIEGQTQMTVSGPETTAFPDVSVQGDLGMFESETFAAYEVQIVDQNGNPVATTEPRTRGVLYEVDIEYNGSTIAISRDPEVNPDWYVELEQNVSGSAANEKILEFRNQGGTDYFVASVENTEFNESRTFGIGIYKDEPGPDEFAPDDLVISPFLLEITDEQRVSGPVGNQSQPGSPLSGSAGEFDDDGDGTITASELGNAVNSYGQGELTASELGDVVTVFGQS
;
A
#
# COMPACT_ATOMS: atom_id res chain seq x y z
N MET A 1 40.14 28.23 -45.25
CA MET A 1 39.09 27.36 -45.82
C MET A 1 38.55 26.55 -44.65
N TRP A 2 37.42 26.96 -44.09
CA TRP A 2 36.84 26.33 -42.90
C TRP A 2 35.81 25.29 -43.36
N LEU A 3 36.03 24.03 -43.00
CA LEU A 3 35.16 22.91 -43.31
C LEU A 3 34.10 22.82 -42.20
N LEU A 4 32.84 23.10 -42.55
CA LEU A 4 31.70 22.99 -41.64
C LEU A 4 31.18 21.54 -41.70
N THR A 5 31.35 20.77 -40.62
CA THR A 5 30.79 19.41 -40.50
C THR A 5 29.37 19.51 -39.96
N LEU A 6 28.39 19.19 -40.80
CA LEU A 6 26.97 19.07 -40.43
C LEU A 6 26.72 17.67 -39.87
N ILE A 7 26.40 17.57 -38.58
CA ILE A 7 25.94 16.33 -37.95
C ILE A 7 24.40 16.34 -38.01
N ILE A 8 23.83 15.45 -38.82
CA ILE A 8 22.38 15.22 -38.88
C ILE A 8 22.06 14.12 -37.86
N ALA A 9 21.53 14.51 -36.71
CA ALA A 9 20.97 13.58 -35.74
C ALA A 9 19.57 13.17 -36.23
N ILE A 10 19.44 11.93 -36.70
CA ILE A 10 18.15 11.32 -37.04
C ILE A 10 17.57 10.76 -35.74
N GLY A 11 16.73 11.55 -35.06
CA GLY A 11 15.91 11.04 -33.96
C GLY A 11 14.83 10.13 -34.52
N ALA A 12 14.86 8.85 -34.17
CA ALA A 12 13.75 7.95 -34.44
C ALA A 12 12.56 8.39 -33.57
N VAL A 13 11.51 8.91 -34.21
CA VAL A 13 10.23 9.16 -33.54
C VAL A 13 9.51 7.82 -33.44
N SER A 14 9.56 7.21 -32.27
CA SER A 14 8.73 6.04 -31.95
C SER A 14 7.29 6.53 -31.80
N VAL A 15 6.48 6.33 -32.84
CA VAL A 15 5.03 6.53 -32.75
C VAL A 15 4.47 5.30 -32.04
N VAL A 16 4.12 5.46 -30.76
CA VAL A 16 3.32 4.44 -30.05
C VAL A 16 1.92 4.47 -30.68
N VAL A 17 1.64 3.49 -31.53
CA VAL A 17 0.29 3.29 -32.05
C VAL A 17 -0.47 2.49 -31.00
N SER A 18 -1.23 3.17 -30.16
CA SER A 18 -2.21 2.52 -29.29
C SER A 18 -3.34 1.98 -30.16
N THR A 19 -3.22 0.74 -30.63
CA THR A 19 -4.35 0.05 -31.24
C THR A 19 -5.31 -0.34 -30.12
N THR A 20 -6.42 0.38 -29.98
CA THR A 20 -7.61 -0.16 -29.32
C THR A 20 -8.09 -1.34 -30.16
N ALA A 21 -7.58 -2.54 -29.87
CA ALA A 21 -8.11 -3.77 -30.39
C ALA A 21 -9.58 -3.84 -29.95
N ALA A 22 -10.49 -3.98 -30.90
CA ALA A 22 -11.87 -4.31 -30.57
C ALA A 22 -11.83 -5.61 -29.76
N GLN A 23 -12.23 -5.55 -28.48
CA GLN A 23 -12.37 -6.73 -27.62
C GLN A 23 -13.18 -7.77 -28.40
N SER A 24 -12.52 -8.82 -28.84
CA SER A 24 -13.18 -10.08 -29.17
C SER A 24 -13.90 -10.46 -27.88
N GLY A 25 -15.25 -10.37 -27.88
CA GLY A 25 -16.06 -10.38 -26.67
C GLY A 25 -15.52 -11.31 -25.61
N SER A 26 -15.07 -10.73 -24.50
CA SER A 26 -14.58 -11.48 -23.35
C SER A 26 -15.66 -12.49 -22.96
N GLN A 27 -15.27 -13.75 -22.76
CA GLN A 27 -16.23 -14.78 -22.35
C GLN A 27 -16.71 -14.57 -20.91
N PHE A 28 -15.93 -13.81 -20.13
CA PHE A 28 -16.22 -13.42 -18.76
C PHE A 28 -15.46 -12.12 -18.42
N GLU A 29 -15.87 -11.44 -17.37
CA GLU A 29 -15.21 -10.23 -16.84
C GLU A 29 -14.50 -10.52 -15.51
N ILE A 30 -13.38 -9.84 -15.25
CA ILE A 30 -12.65 -9.92 -13.98
C ILE A 30 -12.36 -8.52 -13.44
N GLU A 31 -12.36 -8.39 -12.12
CA GLU A 31 -12.00 -7.18 -11.39
C GLU A 31 -11.11 -7.53 -10.21
N TYR A 32 -10.38 -6.54 -9.66
CA TYR A 32 -9.61 -6.77 -8.44
C TYR A 32 -10.54 -7.05 -7.26
N SER A 33 -10.26 -8.10 -6.49
CA SER A 33 -10.93 -8.36 -5.22
C SER A 33 -10.16 -7.68 -4.07
N GLY A 34 -10.89 -7.18 -3.07
CA GLY A 34 -10.33 -6.48 -1.91
C GLY A 34 -9.68 -7.38 -0.86
N SER A 35 -9.58 -8.69 -1.11
CA SER A 35 -9.03 -9.66 -0.16
C SER A 35 -7.55 -9.93 -0.45
N GLY A 36 -6.66 -9.35 0.35
CA GLY A 36 -5.27 -9.77 0.44
C GLY A 36 -5.04 -10.64 1.68
N THR A 37 -4.05 -11.53 1.61
CA THR A 37 -3.57 -12.29 2.78
C THR A 37 -2.27 -11.70 3.32
N ASP A 38 -2.16 -11.71 4.65
CA ASP A 38 -1.01 -11.20 5.39
C ASP A 38 0.22 -12.09 5.17
N GLY A 39 1.34 -11.49 4.77
CA GLY A 39 2.68 -12.11 4.76
C GLY A 39 3.63 -11.37 5.71
N PRO A 40 4.73 -12.00 6.19
CA PRO A 40 5.77 -11.29 6.92
C PRO A 40 6.53 -10.30 6.00
N SER A 41 7.18 -9.29 6.61
CA SER A 41 8.06 -8.35 5.90
C SER A 41 9.19 -9.11 5.16
N PRO A 42 9.56 -8.71 3.92
CA PRO A 42 9.02 -7.59 3.16
C PRO A 42 7.59 -7.84 2.65
N PHE A 43 6.71 -6.86 2.82
CA PHE A 43 5.28 -7.02 2.57
C PHE A 43 4.97 -6.89 1.08
N SER A 44 4.20 -7.84 0.56
CA SER A 44 3.73 -7.79 -0.82
C SER A 44 2.22 -7.94 -0.86
N GLN A 45 1.55 -6.96 -1.44
CA GLN A 45 0.13 -7.00 -1.65
C GLN A 45 -0.21 -8.09 -2.66
N ASP A 46 -1.17 -8.95 -2.30
CA ASP A 46 -1.74 -9.92 -3.22
C ASP A 46 -2.40 -9.24 -4.42
N LEU A 47 -2.17 -9.80 -5.60
CA LEU A 47 -2.87 -9.47 -6.83
C LEU A 47 -4.10 -10.37 -6.94
N SER A 48 -5.10 -10.07 -6.11
CA SER A 48 -6.37 -10.83 -6.05
C SER A 48 -7.38 -10.29 -7.04
N VAL A 49 -8.02 -11.19 -7.79
CA VAL A 49 -9.08 -10.87 -8.76
C VAL A 49 -10.25 -11.81 -8.61
N GLN A 50 -11.46 -11.30 -8.86
CA GLN A 50 -12.69 -12.08 -8.91
C GLN A 50 -13.38 -11.93 -10.26
N THR A 51 -14.16 -12.93 -10.64
CA THR A 51 -15.07 -12.87 -11.77
C THR A 51 -16.32 -12.06 -11.42
N VAL A 52 -16.83 -11.28 -12.37
CA VAL A 52 -18.03 -10.45 -12.19
C VAL A 52 -19.30 -11.29 -12.36
N ASP A 53 -20.42 -10.87 -11.75
CA ASP A 53 -21.75 -11.47 -11.91
C ASP A 53 -21.85 -12.98 -11.59
N GLY A 54 -20.93 -13.50 -10.78
CA GLY A 54 -20.89 -14.92 -10.40
C GLY A 54 -20.50 -15.84 -11.56
N GLU A 55 -19.89 -15.29 -12.61
CA GLU A 55 -19.25 -16.06 -13.67
C GLU A 55 -18.13 -16.94 -13.12
N THR A 56 -17.70 -17.93 -13.89
CA THR A 56 -16.53 -18.74 -13.57
C THR A 56 -15.78 -19.09 -14.84
N PHE A 57 -14.50 -19.43 -14.69
CA PHE A 57 -13.70 -20.01 -15.77
C PHE A 57 -12.92 -21.23 -15.27
N GLU A 58 -12.44 -22.06 -16.19
CA GLU A 58 -11.72 -23.28 -15.85
C GLU A 58 -10.21 -23.04 -15.96
N LEU A 59 -9.42 -23.44 -14.95
CA LEU A 59 -7.96 -23.56 -15.01
C LEU A 59 -7.58 -25.03 -14.84
N GLY A 60 -6.69 -25.57 -15.67
CA GLY A 60 -6.33 -26.98 -15.57
C GLY A 60 -5.59 -27.52 -16.78
N PRO A 61 -5.30 -28.84 -16.82
CA PRO A 61 -4.54 -29.48 -17.90
C PRO A 61 -5.21 -29.37 -19.27
N GLU A 62 -6.55 -29.35 -19.28
CA GLU A 62 -7.38 -29.23 -20.48
C GLU A 62 -7.88 -27.79 -20.69
N SER A 63 -7.51 -26.86 -19.79
CA SER A 63 -7.90 -25.46 -19.95
C SER A 63 -7.02 -24.79 -21.01
N GLU A 64 -7.65 -23.93 -21.80
CA GLU A 64 -6.95 -23.04 -22.73
C GLU A 64 -6.43 -21.78 -22.04
N TYR A 65 -6.64 -21.63 -20.73
CA TYR A 65 -6.36 -20.40 -20.00
C TYR A 65 -5.12 -20.48 -19.12
N THR A 66 -4.43 -19.35 -19.00
CA THR A 66 -3.32 -19.12 -18.08
C THR A 66 -3.41 -17.72 -17.48
N VAL A 67 -2.83 -17.53 -16.30
CA VAL A 67 -2.77 -16.22 -15.64
C VAL A 67 -1.52 -15.48 -16.09
N ARG A 68 -1.66 -14.19 -16.39
CA ARG A 68 -0.55 -13.29 -16.68
C ARG A 68 -0.70 -12.00 -15.86
N VAL A 69 0.38 -11.57 -15.22
CA VAL A 69 0.50 -10.27 -14.57
C VAL A 69 1.32 -9.36 -15.48
N VAL A 70 0.88 -8.11 -15.67
CA VAL A 70 1.53 -7.12 -16.54
C VAL A 70 1.76 -5.84 -15.76
N LYS A 71 2.91 -5.18 -15.98
CA LYS A 71 3.18 -3.80 -15.54
C LYS A 71 3.00 -2.88 -16.75
N PRO A 72 1.83 -2.20 -16.88
CA PRO A 72 1.47 -1.54 -18.14
C PRO A 72 2.42 -0.40 -18.54
N ALA A 73 3.05 0.25 -17.55
CA ALA A 73 3.99 1.34 -17.78
C ALA A 73 5.24 0.90 -18.58
N THR A 74 5.70 -0.34 -18.37
CA THR A 74 6.92 -0.89 -18.98
C THR A 74 6.62 -1.94 -20.04
N GLY A 75 5.45 -2.59 -19.98
CA GLY A 75 5.10 -3.75 -20.80
C GLY A 75 5.77 -5.05 -20.33
N GLU A 76 6.44 -5.03 -19.18
CA GLU A 76 6.97 -6.23 -18.53
C GLU A 76 5.83 -7.11 -18.03
N GLN A 77 6.05 -8.42 -18.03
CA GLN A 77 5.01 -9.37 -17.70
C GLN A 77 5.58 -10.69 -17.14
N VAL A 78 4.76 -11.33 -16.30
CA VAL A 78 4.96 -12.66 -15.75
C VAL A 78 3.74 -13.52 -16.06
N THR A 79 3.96 -14.71 -16.63
CA THR A 79 2.93 -15.70 -16.94
C THR A 79 3.09 -16.89 -15.99
N LEU A 80 1.96 -17.39 -15.48
CA LEU A 80 1.88 -18.40 -14.42
C LEU A 80 1.14 -19.66 -14.88
N PRO A 81 1.68 -20.45 -15.83
CA PRO A 81 1.01 -21.69 -16.21
C PRO A 81 1.07 -22.71 -15.07
N LEU A 82 0.01 -23.49 -14.94
CA LEU A 82 -0.09 -24.57 -13.96
C LEU A 82 1.01 -25.62 -14.15
N GLN A 83 1.65 -26.04 -13.06
CA GLN A 83 2.60 -27.14 -13.04
C GLN A 83 1.96 -28.42 -12.54
N ASN A 84 2.20 -29.51 -13.26
CA ASN A 84 1.78 -30.86 -12.87
C ASN A 84 0.29 -30.98 -12.51
N ALA A 85 -0.56 -30.09 -13.03
CA ALA A 85 -1.97 -30.14 -12.76
C ALA A 85 -2.52 -31.48 -13.28
N THR A 86 -3.34 -32.11 -12.45
CA THR A 86 -4.07 -33.35 -12.82
C THR A 86 -5.57 -33.16 -12.71
N GLN A 87 -6.01 -31.98 -12.25
CA GLN A 87 -7.39 -31.59 -12.07
C GLN A 87 -7.64 -30.24 -12.72
N THR A 88 -8.88 -30.03 -13.14
CA THR A 88 -9.38 -28.72 -13.54
C THR A 88 -10.07 -28.06 -12.35
N TYR A 89 -9.85 -26.75 -12.20
CA TYR A 89 -10.39 -25.89 -11.17
C TYR A 89 -11.43 -24.97 -11.82
N THR A 90 -12.65 -24.95 -11.30
CA THR A 90 -13.62 -23.89 -11.58
C THR A 90 -13.29 -22.70 -10.69
N VAL A 91 -12.94 -21.57 -11.30
CA VAL A 91 -12.37 -20.39 -10.63
C VAL A 91 -13.36 -19.24 -10.71
N SER A 92 -13.67 -18.67 -9.54
CA SER A 92 -14.40 -17.41 -9.36
C SER A 92 -13.54 -16.33 -8.70
N ASP A 93 -12.49 -16.72 -7.95
CA ASP A 93 -11.51 -15.81 -7.37
C ASP A 93 -10.11 -16.42 -7.49
N LEU A 94 -9.12 -15.57 -7.74
CA LEU A 94 -7.73 -15.95 -7.96
C LEU A 94 -6.82 -14.92 -7.29
N SER A 95 -5.81 -15.39 -6.57
CA SER A 95 -4.83 -14.53 -5.92
C SER A 95 -3.41 -15.02 -6.15
N VAL A 96 -2.52 -14.07 -6.44
CA VAL A 96 -1.08 -14.27 -6.64
C VAL A 96 -0.34 -13.29 -5.75
N ASN A 97 0.54 -13.79 -4.89
CA ASN A 97 1.43 -12.95 -4.08
C ASN A 97 2.77 -12.73 -4.81
N PRO A 98 3.11 -11.50 -5.23
CA PRO A 98 4.37 -11.24 -5.94
C PRO A 98 5.62 -11.56 -5.11
N GLY A 99 5.60 -11.28 -3.81
CA GLY A 99 6.71 -11.58 -2.89
C GLY A 99 7.04 -13.07 -2.86
N ASN A 100 6.01 -13.92 -2.77
CA ASN A 100 6.17 -15.37 -2.86
C ASN A 100 6.82 -15.81 -4.18
N LEU A 101 6.45 -15.19 -5.32
CA LEU A 101 7.06 -15.51 -6.60
C LEU A 101 8.55 -15.15 -6.65
N ILE A 102 8.94 -14.02 -6.04
CA ILE A 102 10.33 -13.56 -5.95
C ILE A 102 11.17 -14.51 -5.08
N GLU A 103 10.58 -15.02 -3.98
CA GLU A 103 11.19 -16.05 -3.13
C GLU A 103 11.25 -17.44 -3.78
N GLY A 104 10.72 -17.59 -5.00
CA GLY A 104 10.67 -18.85 -5.72
C GLY A 104 9.59 -19.80 -5.21
N GLN A 105 8.64 -19.31 -4.39
CA GLN A 105 7.42 -20.04 -4.08
C GLN A 105 6.52 -20.00 -5.31
N THR A 106 5.95 -21.15 -5.64
CA THR A 106 5.26 -21.34 -6.92
C THR A 106 3.80 -21.71 -6.71
N GLN A 107 3.10 -21.09 -5.78
CA GLN A 107 1.68 -21.36 -5.53
C GLN A 107 0.85 -20.12 -5.83
N MET A 108 -0.31 -20.35 -6.43
CA MET A 108 -1.38 -19.35 -6.50
C MET A 108 -2.59 -19.88 -5.74
N THR A 109 -3.40 -18.98 -5.20
CA THR A 109 -4.68 -19.34 -4.59
C THR A 109 -5.75 -19.26 -5.66
N VAL A 110 -6.54 -20.32 -5.82
CA VAL A 110 -7.74 -20.32 -6.66
C VAL A 110 -8.92 -20.74 -5.82
N SER A 111 -10.02 -19.99 -5.90
CA SER A 111 -11.27 -20.28 -5.22
C SER A 111 -12.41 -20.35 -6.22
N GLY A 112 -13.29 -21.31 -6.01
CA GLY A 112 -14.53 -21.49 -6.75
C GLY A 112 -15.73 -21.65 -5.82
N PRO A 113 -16.92 -21.95 -6.38
CA PRO A 113 -18.14 -22.10 -5.58
C PRO A 113 -18.09 -23.19 -4.50
N GLU A 114 -17.26 -24.23 -4.70
CA GLU A 114 -17.21 -25.40 -3.81
C GLU A 114 -15.90 -25.52 -3.02
N THR A 115 -14.79 -25.00 -3.53
CA THR A 115 -13.46 -25.27 -2.99
C THR A 115 -12.48 -24.11 -3.21
N THR A 116 -11.54 -23.99 -2.27
CA THR A 116 -10.28 -23.24 -2.44
C THR A 116 -9.14 -24.25 -2.61
N ALA A 117 -8.25 -23.99 -3.55
CA ALA A 117 -7.08 -24.80 -3.83
C ALA A 117 -5.83 -23.94 -4.03
N PHE A 118 -4.66 -24.57 -3.91
CA PHE A 118 -3.35 -23.94 -4.01
C PHE A 118 -2.51 -24.66 -5.09
N PRO A 119 -2.88 -24.57 -6.37
CA PRO A 119 -2.12 -25.22 -7.42
C PRO A 119 -0.70 -24.68 -7.54
N ASP A 120 0.25 -25.58 -7.82
CA ASP A 120 1.59 -25.18 -8.19
C ASP A 120 1.59 -24.57 -9.61
N VAL A 121 2.38 -23.53 -9.83
CA VAL A 121 2.56 -22.83 -11.10
C VAL A 121 4.03 -22.80 -11.50
N SER A 122 4.35 -22.49 -12.75
CA SER A 122 5.72 -22.11 -13.14
C SER A 122 5.74 -20.63 -13.38
N VAL A 123 6.83 -19.96 -13.04
CA VAL A 123 6.98 -18.53 -13.30
C VAL A 123 7.75 -18.37 -14.61
N GLN A 124 7.15 -17.68 -15.58
CA GLN A 124 7.77 -17.38 -16.87
C GLN A 124 7.70 -15.88 -17.14
N GLY A 125 8.79 -15.26 -17.55
CA GLY A 125 8.84 -13.82 -17.84
C GLY A 125 9.82 -13.08 -16.94
N ASP A 126 9.55 -11.80 -16.71
CA ASP A 126 10.46 -10.90 -15.99
C ASP A 126 9.99 -10.70 -14.54
N LEU A 127 10.58 -11.44 -13.60
CA LEU A 127 10.30 -11.25 -12.17
C LEU A 127 10.83 -9.92 -11.63
N GLY A 128 11.83 -9.33 -12.28
CA GLY A 128 12.42 -8.06 -11.85
C GLY A 128 11.44 -6.89 -11.89
N MET A 129 10.32 -7.04 -12.62
CA MET A 129 9.23 -6.06 -12.62
C MET A 129 8.65 -5.80 -11.23
N PHE A 130 8.71 -6.79 -10.33
CA PHE A 130 8.24 -6.71 -8.94
C PHE A 130 9.28 -6.19 -7.95
N GLU A 131 10.57 -6.24 -8.31
CA GLU A 131 11.68 -5.80 -7.45
C GLU A 131 12.14 -4.37 -7.78
N SER A 132 11.73 -3.84 -8.93
CA SER A 132 12.23 -2.57 -9.47
C SER A 132 11.67 -1.32 -8.79
N GLU A 133 10.43 -1.39 -8.29
CA GLU A 133 9.68 -0.29 -7.69
C GLU A 133 8.81 -0.89 -6.59
N THR A 134 8.77 -0.23 -5.44
CA THR A 134 7.96 -0.68 -4.30
C THR A 134 6.48 -0.48 -4.62
N PHE A 135 6.13 0.60 -5.32
CA PHE A 135 4.75 0.87 -5.73
C PHE A 135 4.62 0.97 -7.25
N ALA A 136 3.91 0.01 -7.85
CA ALA A 136 3.66 0.02 -9.28
C ALA A 136 2.21 -0.34 -9.60
N ALA A 137 1.74 0.12 -10.76
CA ALA A 137 0.46 -0.29 -11.29
C ALA A 137 0.60 -1.65 -12.01
N TYR A 138 -0.26 -2.59 -11.66
CA TYR A 138 -0.32 -3.91 -12.28
C TYR A 138 -1.69 -4.15 -12.89
N GLU A 139 -1.72 -4.98 -13.93
CA GLU A 139 -2.92 -5.61 -14.46
C GLU A 139 -2.81 -7.12 -14.28
N VAL A 140 -3.93 -7.77 -13.98
CA VAL A 140 -4.04 -9.23 -14.06
C VAL A 140 -4.86 -9.57 -15.29
N GLN A 141 -4.37 -10.53 -16.07
CA GLN A 141 -4.94 -10.96 -17.32
C GLN A 141 -5.14 -12.47 -17.28
N ILE A 142 -6.30 -12.93 -17.78
CA ILE A 142 -6.46 -14.32 -18.19
C ILE A 142 -6.18 -14.37 -19.69
N VAL A 143 -5.28 -15.26 -20.11
CA VAL A 143 -4.84 -15.36 -21.50
C VAL A 143 -5.17 -16.72 -22.09
N ASP A 144 -5.49 -16.77 -23.38
CA ASP A 144 -5.68 -18.02 -24.11
C ASP A 144 -4.34 -18.74 -24.41
N GLN A 145 -4.42 -19.93 -25.01
CA GLN A 145 -3.27 -20.73 -25.42
C GLN A 145 -2.33 -20.04 -26.43
N ASN A 146 -2.78 -18.97 -27.08
CA ASN A 146 -1.98 -18.15 -28.00
C ASN A 146 -1.37 -16.93 -27.30
N GLY A 147 -1.64 -16.74 -26.01
CA GLY A 147 -1.19 -15.59 -25.21
C GLY A 147 -2.03 -14.33 -25.40
N ASN A 148 -3.20 -14.42 -26.05
CA ASN A 148 -4.11 -13.28 -26.19
C ASN A 148 -4.91 -13.10 -24.89
N PRO A 149 -5.03 -11.87 -24.36
CA PRO A 149 -5.88 -11.63 -23.21
C PRO A 149 -7.35 -11.87 -23.58
N VAL A 150 -8.04 -12.70 -22.77
CA VAL A 150 -9.49 -12.95 -22.85
C VAL A 150 -10.27 -12.21 -21.77
N ALA A 151 -9.61 -11.88 -20.65
CA ALA A 151 -10.11 -11.01 -19.58
C ALA A 151 -8.93 -10.22 -19.00
N THR A 152 -9.17 -8.98 -18.56
CA THR A 152 -8.12 -8.07 -18.06
C THR A 152 -8.73 -7.10 -17.05
N THR A 153 -8.08 -6.93 -15.90
CA THR A 153 -8.45 -5.89 -14.95
C THR A 153 -8.01 -4.50 -15.42
N GLU A 154 -8.66 -3.45 -14.93
CA GLU A 154 -8.06 -2.10 -14.94
C GLU A 154 -6.74 -2.10 -14.15
N PRO A 155 -5.71 -1.32 -14.54
CA PRO A 155 -4.47 -1.21 -13.78
C PRO A 155 -4.70 -0.69 -12.36
N ARG A 156 -4.08 -1.33 -11.35
CA ARG A 156 -4.11 -0.83 -9.96
C ARG A 156 -2.73 -0.78 -9.33
N THR A 157 -2.49 0.32 -8.61
CA THR A 157 -1.27 0.49 -7.81
C THR A 157 -1.26 -0.49 -6.65
N ARG A 158 -0.15 -1.22 -6.49
CA ARG A 158 0.05 -2.20 -5.43
C ARG A 158 1.45 -2.04 -4.87
N GLY A 159 1.58 -2.16 -3.55
CA GLY A 159 2.88 -2.25 -2.89
C GLY A 159 3.44 -3.67 -2.97
N VAL A 160 4.69 -3.80 -3.40
CA VAL A 160 5.41 -5.07 -3.50
C VAL A 160 6.77 -4.90 -2.82
N LEU A 161 7.14 -5.88 -1.99
CA LEU A 161 8.35 -5.84 -1.15
C LEU A 161 8.49 -4.56 -0.29
N TYR A 162 7.38 -4.02 0.22
CA TYR A 162 7.39 -2.90 1.13
C TYR A 162 8.07 -3.30 2.46
N GLU A 163 9.19 -2.67 2.79
CA GLU A 163 9.90 -2.88 4.05
C GLU A 163 9.44 -1.85 5.08
N VAL A 164 9.19 -2.32 6.31
CA VAL A 164 8.83 -1.47 7.45
C VAL A 164 9.82 -1.64 8.59
N ASP A 165 10.30 -0.49 9.06
CA ASP A 165 10.92 -0.31 10.35
C ASP A 165 9.94 0.44 11.27
N ILE A 166 9.91 0.07 12.54
CA ILE A 166 9.04 0.68 13.55
C ILE A 166 9.90 1.25 14.65
N GLU A 167 9.61 2.48 15.06
CA GLU A 167 10.13 3.08 16.27
C GLU A 167 8.96 3.45 17.18
N TYR A 168 9.08 3.14 18.47
CA TYR A 168 8.03 3.40 19.44
C TYR A 168 8.61 3.85 20.77
N ASN A 169 8.06 4.91 21.37
CA ASN A 169 8.58 5.48 22.61
C ASN A 169 7.59 5.45 23.79
N GLY A 170 6.47 4.74 23.66
CA GLY A 170 5.43 4.67 24.68
C GLY A 170 4.24 5.60 24.43
N SER A 171 4.43 6.67 23.66
CA SER A 171 3.39 7.66 23.34
C SER A 171 3.21 7.87 21.85
N THR A 172 4.24 7.59 21.06
CA THR A 172 4.29 7.83 19.62
C THR A 172 4.83 6.60 18.92
N ILE A 173 4.23 6.25 17.78
CA ILE A 173 4.74 5.26 16.83
C ILE A 173 5.22 5.98 15.56
N ALA A 174 6.40 5.60 15.07
CA ALA A 174 6.88 5.97 13.75
C ALA A 174 7.11 4.72 12.91
N ILE A 175 6.69 4.76 11.66
CA ILE A 175 6.81 3.68 10.68
C ILE A 175 7.60 4.22 9.51
N SER A 176 8.68 3.54 9.11
CA SER A 176 9.48 3.98 7.96
C SER A 176 8.60 4.08 6.72
N ARG A 177 8.89 5.12 5.94
CA ARG A 177 8.18 5.45 4.71
C ARG A 177 9.10 5.24 3.54
N ASP A 178 8.70 4.38 2.61
CA ASP A 178 9.39 4.28 1.33
C ASP A 178 9.29 5.63 0.59
N PRO A 179 10.38 6.16 0.01
CA PRO A 179 10.38 7.44 -0.70
C PRO A 179 9.43 7.48 -1.92
N GLU A 180 8.97 6.34 -2.43
CA GLU A 180 7.98 6.24 -3.50
C GLU A 180 6.53 6.39 -3.03
N VAL A 181 6.26 6.35 -1.71
CA VAL A 181 4.93 6.63 -1.17
C VAL A 181 4.53 8.06 -1.54
N ASN A 182 3.38 8.21 -2.18
CA ASN A 182 2.83 9.52 -2.48
C ASN A 182 2.54 10.29 -1.17
N PRO A 183 2.97 11.57 -1.06
CA PRO A 183 2.70 12.40 0.11
C PRO A 183 1.22 12.58 0.45
N ASP A 184 0.31 12.40 -0.51
CA ASP A 184 -1.14 12.54 -0.29
C ASP A 184 -1.79 11.24 0.23
N TRP A 185 -1.06 10.11 0.22
CA TRP A 185 -1.57 8.84 0.71
C TRP A 185 -1.71 8.81 2.22
N TYR A 186 -2.61 7.95 2.65
CA TYR A 186 -3.07 7.79 4.02
C TYR A 186 -2.60 6.48 4.62
N VAL A 187 -2.34 6.48 5.92
CA VAL A 187 -1.93 5.27 6.64
C VAL A 187 -2.88 5.03 7.80
N GLU A 188 -3.32 3.79 7.93
CA GLU A 188 -4.13 3.32 9.04
C GLU A 188 -3.35 2.31 9.87
N LEU A 189 -3.46 2.42 11.19
CA LEU A 189 -3.10 1.36 12.11
C LEU A 189 -4.35 0.73 12.66
N GLU A 190 -4.53 -0.54 12.34
CA GLU A 190 -5.64 -1.32 12.80
C GLU A 190 -5.20 -2.20 13.97
N GLN A 191 -5.81 -2.05 15.14
CA GLN A 191 -5.56 -2.99 16.24
C GLN A 191 -6.85 -3.70 16.66
N ASN A 192 -6.80 -5.04 16.66
CA ASN A 192 -7.92 -5.85 17.09
C ASN A 192 -7.99 -5.91 18.63
N VAL A 193 -8.88 -5.12 19.23
CA VAL A 193 -8.89 -4.89 20.69
C VAL A 193 -9.62 -5.99 21.47
N SER A 194 -10.31 -6.94 20.82
CA SER A 194 -11.03 -7.98 21.60
C SER A 194 -11.29 -9.33 20.92
N GLY A 195 -10.60 -9.69 19.84
CA GLY A 195 -10.87 -10.95 19.13
C GLY A 195 -12.28 -11.00 18.50
N SER A 196 -12.85 -9.82 18.23
CA SER A 196 -14.12 -9.62 17.53
C SER A 196 -13.95 -8.42 16.63
N ALA A 197 -14.22 -8.56 15.33
CA ALA A 197 -14.14 -7.49 14.34
C ALA A 197 -14.95 -6.23 14.74
N ALA A 198 -16.00 -6.39 15.56
CA ALA A 198 -16.80 -5.27 16.06
C ALA A 198 -16.06 -4.28 17.00
N ASN A 199 -14.83 -4.57 17.42
CA ASN A 199 -14.03 -3.70 18.30
C ASN A 199 -12.65 -3.41 17.71
N GLU A 200 -12.59 -3.34 16.39
CA GLU A 200 -11.43 -2.84 15.67
C GLU A 200 -11.23 -1.37 15.99
N LYS A 201 -10.00 -1.00 16.33
CA LYS A 201 -9.62 0.41 16.47
C LYS A 201 -8.70 0.78 15.35
N ILE A 202 -9.11 1.81 14.63
CA ILE A 202 -8.37 2.39 13.53
C ILE A 202 -7.75 3.68 14.07
N LEU A 203 -6.43 3.76 14.06
CA LEU A 203 -5.71 5.01 14.22
C LEU A 203 -5.34 5.51 12.83
N GLU A 204 -5.68 6.75 12.63
CA GLU A 204 -5.82 7.38 11.34
C GLU A 204 -4.84 8.55 11.30
N PHE A 205 -3.87 8.52 10.39
CA PHE A 205 -2.92 9.63 10.28
C PHE A 205 -2.55 9.96 8.84
N ARG A 206 -2.53 11.26 8.61
CA ARG A 206 -2.10 11.85 7.35
C ARG A 206 -0.58 11.86 7.29
N ASN A 207 -0.07 11.59 6.11
CA ASN A 207 1.33 11.74 5.79
C ASN A 207 1.73 13.22 5.94
N GLN A 208 2.66 13.50 6.85
CA GLN A 208 3.31 14.80 6.93
C GLN A 208 4.40 14.83 5.86
N GLY A 209 4.14 15.53 4.75
CA GLY A 209 5.07 15.57 3.63
C GLY A 209 6.49 15.99 4.05
N GLY A 210 7.51 15.26 3.58
CA GLY A 210 8.92 15.60 3.79
C GLY A 210 9.63 14.82 4.91
N THR A 211 8.97 13.84 5.54
CA THR A 211 9.58 12.94 6.53
C THR A 211 9.96 11.59 5.91
N ASP A 212 10.88 10.87 6.53
CA ASP A 212 11.18 9.47 6.16
C ASP A 212 10.27 8.47 6.89
N TYR A 213 9.25 8.97 7.61
CA TYR A 213 8.40 8.18 8.49
C TYR A 213 6.97 8.68 8.50
N PHE A 214 6.01 7.77 8.63
CA PHE A 214 4.69 8.08 9.14
C PHE A 214 4.74 8.10 10.66
N VAL A 215 4.27 9.18 11.29
CA VAL A 215 4.34 9.36 12.74
C VAL A 215 2.94 9.58 13.28
N ALA A 216 2.60 8.85 14.33
CA ALA A 216 1.29 8.94 14.97
C ALA A 216 1.41 8.94 16.49
N SER A 217 0.73 9.88 17.13
CA SER A 217 0.53 9.82 18.58
C SER A 217 -0.48 8.72 18.89
N VAL A 218 -0.11 7.85 19.82
CA VAL A 218 -1.00 6.85 20.42
C VAL A 218 -1.44 7.26 21.82
N GLU A 219 -1.06 8.45 22.29
CA GLU A 219 -1.52 8.97 23.57
C GLU A 219 -3.03 9.15 23.61
N ASN A 220 -3.63 8.85 24.76
CA ASN A 220 -5.08 8.90 24.95
C ASN A 220 -5.89 7.97 24.03
N THR A 221 -5.22 7.06 23.33
CA THR A 221 -5.85 5.96 22.62
C THR A 221 -5.90 4.71 23.51
N GLU A 222 -6.59 3.66 23.06
CA GLU A 222 -6.49 2.33 23.71
C GLU A 222 -5.45 1.43 23.02
N PHE A 223 -4.50 2.02 22.29
CA PHE A 223 -3.42 1.29 21.65
C PHE A 223 -2.68 0.44 22.69
N ASN A 224 -2.50 -0.84 22.37
CA ASN A 224 -1.85 -1.81 23.22
C ASN A 224 -0.62 -2.36 22.51
N GLU A 225 0.55 -1.84 22.87
CA GLU A 225 1.85 -2.27 22.36
C GLU A 225 2.14 -3.78 22.50
N SER A 226 1.44 -4.49 23.38
CA SER A 226 1.60 -5.94 23.59
C SER A 226 0.79 -6.80 22.60
N ARG A 227 0.20 -6.18 21.57
CA ARG A 227 -0.67 -6.84 20.59
C ARG A 227 -0.20 -6.56 19.18
N THR A 228 -0.55 -7.48 18.29
CA THR A 228 -0.37 -7.28 16.86
C THR A 228 -1.32 -6.20 16.35
N PHE A 229 -0.86 -5.41 15.39
CA PHE A 229 -1.66 -4.43 14.67
C PHE A 229 -1.38 -4.51 13.18
N GLY A 230 -2.38 -4.23 12.36
CA GLY A 230 -2.31 -4.09 10.91
C GLY A 230 -1.84 -2.69 10.52
N ILE A 231 -1.06 -2.58 9.43
CA ILE A 231 -0.82 -1.29 8.76
C ILE A 231 -1.38 -1.33 7.34
N GLY A 232 -2.35 -0.46 7.05
CA GLY A 232 -2.85 -0.24 5.70
C GLY A 232 -2.31 1.05 5.11
N ILE A 233 -2.00 1.06 3.80
CA ILE A 233 -1.68 2.28 3.05
C ILE A 233 -2.73 2.48 1.96
N TYR A 234 -3.32 3.68 1.93
CA TYR A 234 -4.47 4.03 1.08
C TYR A 234 -4.20 5.28 0.25
N LYS A 235 -4.83 5.37 -0.92
CA LYS A 235 -4.71 6.55 -1.80
C LYS A 235 -5.47 7.76 -1.27
N ASP A 236 -6.65 7.50 -0.73
CA ASP A 236 -7.59 8.49 -0.22
C ASP A 236 -8.08 8.04 1.16
N GLU A 237 -8.55 9.00 1.98
CA GLU A 237 -9.19 8.70 3.26
C GLU A 237 -10.50 7.95 2.98
N PRO A 238 -10.66 6.71 3.47
CA PRO A 238 -11.86 5.95 3.20
C PRO A 238 -13.08 6.68 3.79
N GLY A 239 -14.13 6.85 2.99
CA GLY A 239 -15.38 7.38 3.49
C GLY A 239 -15.97 6.43 4.54
N PRO A 240 -16.76 6.93 5.52
CA PRO A 240 -17.30 6.10 6.61
C PRO A 240 -18.22 4.96 6.15
N ASP A 241 -18.70 5.00 4.90
CA ASP A 241 -19.60 3.99 4.32
C ASP A 241 -19.04 3.36 3.02
N GLU A 242 -17.82 3.70 2.60
CA GLU A 242 -17.30 3.31 1.28
C GLU A 242 -15.82 2.93 1.36
N PHE A 243 -15.56 1.69 1.77
CA PHE A 243 -14.27 1.07 1.50
C PHE A 243 -14.21 0.75 0.01
N ALA A 244 -13.63 1.65 -0.79
CA ALA A 244 -13.34 1.37 -2.18
C ALA A 244 -12.09 0.48 -2.24
N PRO A 245 -12.19 -0.77 -2.76
CA PRO A 245 -11.02 -1.65 -2.93
C PRO A 245 -9.91 -1.05 -3.84
N ASP A 246 -10.25 0.06 -4.50
CA ASP A 246 -9.43 0.83 -5.43
C ASP A 246 -8.41 1.72 -4.70
N ASP A 247 -8.71 2.08 -3.46
CA ASP A 247 -7.89 2.98 -2.65
C ASP A 247 -6.82 2.22 -1.87
N LEU A 248 -7.01 0.92 -1.63
CA LEU A 248 -6.03 0.08 -0.94
C LEU A 248 -4.80 -0.16 -1.81
N VAL A 249 -3.63 0.30 -1.34
CA VAL A 249 -2.33 0.11 -1.99
C VAL A 249 -1.55 -1.05 -1.34
N ILE A 250 -1.57 -1.12 0.00
CA ILE A 250 -1.02 -2.20 0.81
C ILE A 250 -2.07 -2.60 1.85
N SER A 251 -2.48 -3.86 1.83
CA SER A 251 -3.37 -4.48 2.82
C SER A 251 -2.75 -4.42 4.20
N PRO A 252 -3.58 -4.25 5.25
CA PRO A 252 -3.14 -4.43 6.63
C PRO A 252 -2.25 -5.66 6.77
N PHE A 253 -1.04 -5.49 7.30
CA PHE A 253 -0.16 -6.60 7.68
C PHE A 253 0.19 -6.52 9.16
N LEU A 254 0.29 -7.69 9.79
CA LEU A 254 0.45 -7.79 11.23
C LEU A 254 1.89 -7.47 11.67
N LEU A 255 2.02 -6.48 12.54
CA LEU A 255 3.25 -6.08 13.20
C LEU A 255 3.14 -6.24 14.71
N GLU A 256 4.26 -6.53 15.36
CA GLU A 256 4.42 -6.55 16.81
C GLU A 256 5.51 -5.56 17.20
N ILE A 257 5.29 -4.74 18.23
CA ILE A 257 6.36 -3.91 18.81
C ILE A 257 7.21 -4.76 19.74
N THR A 258 8.44 -4.99 19.32
CA THR A 258 9.49 -5.67 20.08
C THR A 258 10.30 -4.69 20.94
N ASP A 259 11.08 -5.20 21.88
CA ASP A 259 11.97 -4.38 22.71
C ASP A 259 13.03 -3.64 21.88
N GLU A 260 13.40 -4.13 20.70
CA GLU A 260 14.39 -3.51 19.81
C GLU A 260 13.83 -2.26 19.11
N GLN A 261 12.51 -2.23 18.88
CA GLN A 261 11.81 -1.10 18.29
C GLN A 261 11.46 -0.03 19.32
N ARG A 262 11.72 -0.28 20.61
CA ARG A 262 11.51 0.70 21.68
C ARG A 262 12.68 1.68 21.76
N VAL A 263 12.38 2.95 21.60
CA VAL A 263 13.35 4.04 21.73
C VAL A 263 13.01 4.93 22.93
N SER A 264 14.02 5.54 23.54
CA SER A 264 13.87 6.38 24.74
C SER A 264 13.69 7.87 24.44
N GLY A 265 13.59 8.24 23.17
CA GLY A 265 13.56 9.62 22.69
C GLY A 265 12.49 9.84 21.61
N PRO A 266 12.60 10.93 20.83
CA PRO A 266 11.72 11.14 19.68
C PRO A 266 11.89 10.00 18.67
N VAL A 267 10.81 9.65 18.00
CA VAL A 267 10.74 8.62 16.96
C VAL A 267 10.76 9.26 15.56
N GLY A 268 11.20 8.51 14.55
CA GLY A 268 10.98 8.81 13.14
C GLY A 268 11.83 9.92 12.54
N ASN A 269 13.06 10.11 13.02
CA ASN A 269 13.94 11.23 12.64
C ASN A 269 13.26 12.61 12.72
N GLN A 270 12.16 12.75 13.47
CA GLN A 270 11.62 14.06 13.81
C GLN A 270 12.61 14.73 14.77
N SER A 271 13.65 15.34 14.19
CA SER A 271 13.92 16.70 14.57
C SER A 271 12.63 17.42 14.19
N GLN A 272 11.72 17.67 15.15
CA GLN A 272 10.54 18.52 14.91
C GLN A 272 10.99 19.61 13.94
N PRO A 273 10.41 19.73 12.73
CA PRO A 273 10.79 20.79 11.80
C PRO A 273 10.78 22.06 12.62
N GLY A 274 11.98 22.61 12.87
CA GLY A 274 12.16 23.47 14.04
C GLY A 274 11.15 24.59 13.97
N SER A 275 10.16 24.56 14.86
CA SER A 275 9.02 25.44 14.75
C SER A 275 9.52 26.87 14.54
N PRO A 276 9.02 27.60 13.53
CA PRO A 276 9.37 29.01 13.40
C PRO A 276 8.78 29.83 14.57
N LEU A 277 7.88 29.24 15.37
CA LEU A 277 7.36 29.81 16.60
C LEU A 277 8.39 29.67 17.72
N SER A 278 8.55 30.75 18.48
CA SER A 278 9.44 30.78 19.65
C SER A 278 8.68 30.48 20.94
N GLY A 279 9.36 29.90 21.92
CA GLY A 279 8.80 29.66 23.25
C GLY A 279 7.86 28.45 23.27
N SER A 280 6.92 28.41 24.22
CA SER A 280 6.00 27.28 24.39
C SER A 280 5.17 27.01 23.14
N ALA A 281 4.81 28.03 22.36
CA ALA A 281 4.12 27.86 21.08
C ALA A 281 4.85 26.88 20.14
N GLY A 282 6.17 26.99 20.02
CA GLY A 282 6.94 26.11 19.14
C GLY A 282 7.08 24.68 19.65
N GLU A 283 6.74 24.42 20.92
CA GLU A 283 6.69 23.07 21.48
C GLU A 283 5.40 22.33 21.09
N PHE A 284 4.36 23.06 20.67
CA PHE A 284 3.06 22.51 20.24
C PHE A 284 2.78 22.68 18.74
N ASP A 285 3.69 23.29 18.00
CA ASP A 285 3.67 23.34 16.53
C ASP A 285 4.32 22.04 16.03
N ASP A 286 3.55 20.97 16.09
CA ASP A 286 4.02 19.59 15.92
C ASP A 286 4.48 19.34 14.48
N ASP A 287 3.84 19.99 13.50
CA ASP A 287 4.20 19.90 12.09
C ASP A 287 5.17 21.01 11.62
N GLY A 288 5.49 21.97 12.49
CA GLY A 288 6.46 23.04 12.26
C GLY A 288 6.04 24.01 11.16
N ASP A 289 4.75 24.08 10.84
CA ASP A 289 4.23 24.97 9.79
C ASP A 289 4.15 26.43 10.23
N GLY A 290 4.37 26.68 11.53
CA GLY A 290 4.35 28.01 12.13
C GLY A 290 2.97 28.50 12.52
N THR A 291 1.99 27.61 12.55
CA THR A 291 0.64 27.86 13.04
C THR A 291 0.29 26.85 14.13
N ILE A 292 -0.72 27.16 14.94
CA ILE A 292 -1.26 26.21 15.91
C ILE A 292 -2.68 25.87 15.48
N THR A 293 -2.89 24.61 15.15
CA THR A 293 -4.17 24.01 14.82
C THR A 293 -5.03 23.80 16.08
N ALA A 294 -6.30 23.44 15.89
CA ALA A 294 -7.19 23.15 17.01
C ALA A 294 -6.77 21.91 17.80
N SER A 295 -6.12 20.96 17.12
CA SER A 295 -5.60 19.72 17.72
C SER A 295 -4.41 20.03 18.63
N GLU A 296 -3.44 20.78 18.12
CA GLU A 296 -2.25 21.24 18.85
C GLU A 296 -2.60 22.14 20.03
N LEU A 297 -3.57 23.06 19.85
CA LEU A 297 -4.09 23.84 20.97
C LEU A 297 -4.76 22.92 22.01
N GLY A 298 -5.45 21.88 21.58
CA GLY A 298 -6.02 20.86 22.46
C GLY A 298 -4.97 20.21 23.34
N ASN A 299 -3.82 19.84 22.76
CA ASN A 299 -2.66 19.29 23.47
C ASN A 299 -2.11 20.29 24.50
N ALA A 300 -1.93 21.55 24.12
CA ALA A 300 -1.47 22.59 25.04
C ALA A 300 -2.44 22.82 26.22
N VAL A 301 -3.75 22.83 25.97
CA VAL A 301 -4.76 22.95 27.05
C VAL A 301 -4.70 21.74 27.99
N ASN A 302 -4.46 20.55 27.46
CA ASN A 302 -4.30 19.34 28.26
C ASN A 302 -3.05 19.42 29.16
N SER A 303 -1.89 19.78 28.62
CA SER A 303 -0.65 19.97 29.39
C SER A 303 -0.79 21.05 30.47
N TYR A 304 -1.52 22.14 30.21
CA TYR A 304 -1.87 23.12 31.24
C TYR A 304 -2.74 22.51 32.35
N GLY A 305 -3.73 21.70 31.99
CA GLY A 305 -4.59 20.99 32.94
C GLY A 305 -3.81 20.03 33.85
N GLN A 306 -2.70 19.49 33.36
CA GLN A 306 -1.79 18.61 34.09
C GLN A 306 -0.71 19.38 34.88
N GLY A 307 -0.61 20.70 34.70
CA GLY A 307 0.37 21.56 35.39
C GLY A 307 1.76 21.56 34.74
N GLU A 308 1.88 21.05 33.51
CA GLU A 308 3.12 21.05 32.72
C GLU A 308 3.34 22.39 32.02
N LEU A 309 2.25 23.13 31.77
CA LEU A 309 2.29 24.52 31.32
C LEU A 309 1.77 25.46 32.40
N THR A 310 2.36 26.65 32.43
CA THR A 310 1.82 27.80 33.16
C THR A 310 0.74 28.50 32.34
N ALA A 311 -0.08 29.33 33.01
CA ALA A 311 -1.08 30.15 32.32
C ALA A 311 -0.47 31.15 31.32
N SER A 312 0.80 31.54 31.54
CA SER A 312 1.53 32.41 30.62
C SER A 312 1.91 31.65 29.35
N GLU A 313 2.47 30.45 29.50
CA GLU A 313 2.90 29.62 28.36
C GLU A 313 1.71 29.14 27.51
N LEU A 314 0.58 28.79 28.15
CA LEU A 314 -0.67 28.52 27.41
C LEU A 314 -1.19 29.77 26.69
N GLY A 315 -1.04 30.95 27.31
CA GLY A 315 -1.39 32.22 26.68
C GLY A 315 -0.57 32.50 25.41
N ASP A 316 0.70 32.11 25.40
CA ASP A 316 1.57 32.22 24.23
C ASP A 316 1.08 31.31 23.09
N VAL A 317 0.72 30.05 23.39
CA VAL A 317 0.14 29.10 22.41
C VAL A 317 -1.21 29.61 21.86
N VAL A 318 -2.09 30.10 22.72
CA VAL A 318 -3.40 30.65 22.29
C VAL A 318 -3.23 31.90 21.42
N THR A 319 -2.13 32.65 21.60
CA THR A 319 -1.91 33.88 20.83
C THR A 319 -1.64 33.58 19.36
N VAL A 320 -0.93 32.49 19.06
CA VAL A 320 -0.62 32.05 17.69
C VAL A 320 -1.70 31.16 17.08
N PHE A 321 -2.58 30.58 17.89
CA PHE A 321 -3.75 29.82 17.42
C PHE A 321 -4.63 30.64 16.46
N GLY A 322 -4.82 30.13 15.24
CA GLY A 322 -5.66 30.75 14.22
C GLY A 322 -5.09 32.02 13.57
N GLN A 323 -3.80 32.33 13.78
CA GLN A 323 -3.09 33.33 12.97
C GLN A 323 -2.75 32.70 11.61
N SER A 324 -3.63 32.89 10.62
CA SER A 324 -3.43 32.53 9.21
C SER A 324 -3.57 33.75 8.30
#